data_AF-A0A9D4HVK0-F1
#
_entry.id   AF-A0A9D4HVK0-F1
#
_cell.length_a   1.000
_cell.length_b   1.000
_cell.length_c   1.000
_cell.angle_alpha   90.00
_cell.angle_beta   90.00
_cell.angle_gamma   90.00
#
_symmetry.space_group_name_H-M   'P 1'
#
loop_
_entity.id
_entity.type
_entity.pdbx_description
1 polymer ?
#
loop_
_entity_poly.entity_id
_entity_poly.type
_entity_poly.pdbx_seq_one_letter_code
_entity_poly.pdbx_strand_id
1 'polypeptide(L)'
;MSKATSETVVEQKPFEQPGEYEDEITITFENDKKLYVSKTFLSHVSPVFKAMFQGNVVGTVSESLDMTDFSMEDFLEFLLCCYPRTMTSWTVS
;
A
#
# COMPACT_ATOMS: atom_id res chain seq x y z
N MET A 1 -20.06 -27.10 -30.31
CA MET A 1 -18.76 -26.78 -29.67
C MET A 1 -18.98 -25.52 -28.86
N SER A 2 -19.05 -25.61 -27.54
CA SER A 2 -19.16 -24.43 -26.67
C SER A 2 -18.23 -24.67 -25.50
N LYS A 3 -17.05 -24.04 -25.52
CA LYS A 3 -16.16 -24.02 -24.37
C LYS A 3 -16.39 -22.67 -23.70
N ALA A 4 -17.14 -22.68 -22.61
CA ALA A 4 -17.21 -21.55 -21.69
C ALA A 4 -15.83 -21.45 -21.02
N THR A 5 -15.11 -20.38 -21.29
CA THR A 5 -13.90 -20.01 -20.56
C THR A 5 -14.38 -19.24 -19.34
N SER A 6 -14.40 -19.91 -18.19
CA SER A 6 -14.62 -19.26 -16.90
C SER A 6 -13.39 -18.41 -16.60
N GLU A 7 -13.50 -17.09 -16.76
CA GLU A 7 -12.50 -16.15 -16.28
C GLU A 7 -12.56 -16.10 -14.75
N THR A 8 -11.55 -16.67 -14.11
CA THR A 8 -11.32 -16.53 -12.67
C THR A 8 -10.91 -15.08 -12.40
N VAL A 9 -11.82 -14.28 -11.85
CA VAL A 9 -11.51 -12.94 -11.33
C VAL A 9 -10.59 -13.11 -10.14
N VAL A 10 -9.31 -12.76 -10.32
CA VAL A 10 -8.34 -12.73 -9.23
C VAL A 10 -8.62 -11.45 -8.45
N GLU A 11 -9.13 -11.56 -7.23
CA GLU A 11 -9.20 -10.44 -6.28
C GLU A 11 -7.76 -10.00 -5.98
N GLN A 12 -7.28 -9.00 -6.70
CA GLN A 12 -5.97 -8.41 -6.42
C GLN A 12 -6.13 -7.59 -5.15
N LYS A 13 -5.43 -7.97 -4.09
CA LYS A 13 -5.31 -7.20 -2.86
C LYS A 13 -4.06 -6.34 -2.93
N PRO A 14 -4.15 -5.08 -3.42
CA PRO A 14 -2.97 -4.25 -3.61
C PRO A 14 -2.31 -3.97 -2.26
N PHE A 15 -0.98 -3.86 -2.27
CA PHE A 15 -0.15 -3.54 -1.10
C PHE A 15 -0.08 -4.62 0.00
N GLU A 16 -0.80 -5.74 -0.08
CA GLU A 16 -0.74 -6.80 0.95
C GLU A 16 0.44 -7.76 0.79
N GLN A 17 1.20 -7.65 -0.31
CA GLN A 17 2.38 -8.45 -0.59
C GLN A 17 3.59 -7.53 -0.76
N PRO A 18 4.77 -7.92 -0.27
CA PRO A 18 5.99 -7.17 -0.50
C PRO A 18 6.35 -7.19 -1.99
N GLY A 19 6.81 -6.05 -2.49
CA GLY A 19 7.40 -5.91 -3.81
C GLY A 19 8.90 -6.22 -3.80
N GLU A 20 9.54 -5.98 -4.95
CA GLU A 20 10.99 -6.18 -5.13
C GLU A 20 11.78 -4.86 -5.04
N TYR A 21 11.15 -3.77 -4.60
CA TYR A 21 11.73 -2.43 -4.65
C TYR A 21 12.38 -2.02 -3.33
N GLU A 22 13.63 -1.54 -3.36
CA GLU A 22 14.37 -1.04 -2.19
C GLU A 22 13.72 0.18 -1.52
N ASP A 23 12.86 0.89 -2.25
CA ASP A 23 12.09 2.04 -1.75
C ASP A 23 10.84 1.63 -0.95
N GLU A 24 10.57 0.33 -0.81
CA GLU A 24 9.43 -0.17 -0.05
C GLU A 24 9.62 0.02 1.47
N ILE A 25 8.51 0.23 2.16
CA ILE A 25 8.41 0.25 3.62
C ILE A 25 7.20 -0.59 4.03
N THR A 26 7.33 -1.30 5.15
CA THR A 26 6.25 -2.07 5.77
C THR A 26 5.49 -1.18 6.76
N ILE A 27 4.21 -0.92 6.52
CA ILE A 27 3.33 -0.27 7.50
C ILE A 27 2.58 -1.35 8.26
N THR A 28 2.72 -1.38 9.57
CA THR A 28 2.03 -2.34 10.46
C THR A 28 0.88 -1.64 11.19
N PHE A 29 -0.27 -2.29 11.24
CA PHE A 29 -1.50 -1.84 11.89
C PHE A 29 -1.88 -2.80 13.03
N GLU A 30 -3.03 -2.57 13.67
CA GLU A 30 -3.58 -3.49 14.67
C GLU A 30 -3.68 -4.94 14.15
N ASN A 31 -3.52 -5.90 15.06
CA ASN A 31 -3.56 -7.34 14.78
C ASN A 31 -2.49 -7.81 13.77
N ASP A 32 -1.32 -7.17 13.77
CA ASP A 32 -0.19 -7.49 12.90
C ASP A 32 -0.51 -7.41 11.39
N LYS A 33 -1.57 -6.69 11.02
CA LYS A 33 -1.91 -6.42 9.62
C LYS A 33 -0.84 -5.53 8.99
N LYS A 34 -0.48 -5.80 7.73
CA LYS A 34 0.65 -5.13 7.07
C LYS A 34 0.28 -4.66 5.67
N LEU A 35 0.81 -3.50 5.31
CA LEU A 35 0.83 -2.97 3.95
C LEU A 35 2.26 -2.66 3.53
N TYR A 36 2.55 -2.90 2.26
CA TYR A 36 3.84 -2.71 1.63
C TYR A 36 3.72 -1.60 0.59
N VAL A 37 4.41 -0.48 0.84
CA VAL A 37 4.21 0.77 0.09
C VAL A 37 5.53 1.48 -0.19
N SER A 38 5.57 2.32 -1.22
CA SER A 38 6.78 3.06 -1.61
C SER A 38 6.94 4.34 -0.79
N LYS A 39 8.11 4.52 -0.14
CA LYS A 39 8.47 5.73 0.60
C LYS A 39 8.50 6.96 -0.29
N THR A 40 9.04 6.82 -1.51
CA THR A 40 9.11 7.90 -2.50
C THR A 40 7.72 8.36 -2.89
N PHE A 41 6.81 7.41 -3.12
CA PHE A 41 5.43 7.74 -3.47
C PHE A 41 4.68 8.40 -2.31
N LEU A 42 4.76 7.85 -1.10
CA LEU A 42 4.18 8.45 0.10
C LEU A 42 4.71 9.86 0.35
N SER A 43 6.01 10.09 0.15
CA SER A 43 6.62 11.41 0.23
C SER A 43 6.08 12.38 -0.83
N HIS A 44 5.69 11.88 -1.99
CA HIS A 44 5.13 12.70 -3.05
C HIS A 44 3.71 13.17 -2.71
N VAL A 45 2.89 12.29 -2.12
CA VAL A 45 1.47 12.55 -1.88
C VAL A 45 1.16 13.13 -0.50
N SER A 46 2.10 13.05 0.45
CA SER A 46 1.93 13.60 1.79
C SER A 46 3.20 14.33 2.28
N PRO A 47 3.09 15.64 2.60
CA PRO A 47 4.21 16.38 3.19
C PRO A 47 4.61 15.85 4.56
N VAL A 48 3.71 15.17 5.29
CA VAL A 48 4.01 14.51 6.56
C VAL A 48 4.97 13.35 6.34
N PHE A 49 4.64 12.45 5.39
CA PHE A 49 5.53 11.34 5.03
C PHE A 49 6.84 11.84 4.42
N LYS A 50 6.79 12.90 3.61
CA LYS A 50 8.00 13.56 3.11
C LYS A 50 8.92 14.02 4.23
N ALA A 51 8.39 14.74 5.22
CA ALA A 51 9.17 15.21 6.35
C ALA A 51 9.69 14.05 7.21
N MET A 52 8.87 13.01 7.42
CA MET A 52 9.24 11.81 8.16
C MET A 52 10.42 11.06 7.50
N PHE A 53 10.39 10.88 6.19
CA PHE A 53 11.43 10.14 5.46
C PHE A 53 12.65 11.00 5.11
N GLN A 54 12.49 12.31 4.93
CA GLN A 54 13.61 13.23 4.66
C GLN A 54 14.29 13.74 5.93
N GLY A 55 13.58 13.83 7.05
CA GLY A 55 14.10 14.31 8.33
C GLY A 55 15.04 13.33 9.04
N ASN A 56 15.01 12.05 8.68
CA ASN A 56 15.85 11.01 9.26
C ASN A 56 17.25 10.93 8.59
N VAL A 57 17.95 12.06 8.50
CA VAL A 57 19.40 12.09 8.23
C VAL A 57 20.11 11.97 9.58
N VAL A 58 20.19 10.73 10.10
CA VAL A 58 21.17 10.16 11.05
C VAL A 58 20.54 8.90 11.63
N GLY A 59 20.85 7.75 11.02
CA GLY A 59 20.52 6.43 11.57
C GLY A 59 19.20 5.87 11.09
N THR A 60 19.29 4.99 10.07
CA THR A 60 18.27 4.00 9.66
C THR A 60 16.86 4.55 9.48
N VAL A 61 16.47 4.80 8.23
CA VAL A 61 15.06 4.69 7.86
C VAL A 61 14.61 3.33 8.36
N SER A 62 13.76 3.28 9.38
CA SER A 62 13.17 2.00 9.77
C SER A 62 12.44 1.47 8.55
N GLU A 63 12.78 0.25 8.13
CA GLU A 63 12.09 -0.44 7.03
C GLU A 63 10.63 -0.73 7.36
N SER A 64 10.20 -0.37 8.57
CA SER A 64 8.83 -0.43 9.04
C SER A 64 8.36 0.86 9.72
N LEU A 65 7.06 1.12 9.62
CA LEU A 65 6.31 2.15 10.33
C LEU A 65 5.16 1.49 11.10
N ASP A 66 5.02 1.84 12.38
CA ASP A 66 3.90 1.40 13.22
C ASP A 66 2.77 2.44 13.16
N MET A 67 1.58 1.99 12.77
CA MET A 67 0.34 2.76 12.68
C MET A 67 -0.80 2.04 13.41
N THR A 68 -0.50 1.41 14.56
CA THR A 68 -1.49 0.73 15.42
C THR A 68 -2.66 1.61 15.87
N ASP A 69 -2.51 2.94 15.93
CA ASP A 69 -3.60 3.85 16.26
C ASP A 69 -4.52 4.21 15.06
N PHE A 70 -4.27 3.67 13.87
CA PHE A 70 -5.00 4.00 12.64
C PHE A 70 -5.72 2.77 12.04
N SER A 71 -6.89 2.99 11.43
CA SER A 71 -7.54 1.97 10.62
C SER A 71 -6.72 1.68 9.36
N MET A 72 -6.43 0.40 9.13
CA MET A 72 -5.81 -0.06 7.89
C MET A 72 -6.72 0.24 6.69
N GLU A 73 -8.02 0.10 6.85
CA GLU A 73 -9.01 0.29 5.79
C GLU A 73 -9.04 1.76 5.32
N ASP A 74 -9.03 2.72 6.26
CA ASP A 74 -8.96 4.16 5.94
C ASP A 74 -7.64 4.51 5.24
N PHE A 75 -6.54 3.93 5.70
CA PHE A 75 -5.24 4.15 5.08
C PHE A 75 -5.17 3.53 3.67
N LEU A 76 -5.76 2.35 3.48
CA LEU A 76 -5.86 1.70 2.18
C LEU A 76 -6.68 2.54 1.21
N GLU A 77 -7.80 3.12 1.64
CA GLU A 77 -8.59 4.06 0.83
C GLU A 77 -7.75 5.26 0.39
N PHE A 78 -6.99 5.86 1.32
CA PHE A 78 -6.03 6.92 1.00
C PHE A 78 -5.02 6.49 -0.07
N LEU A 79 -4.42 5.30 0.07
CA LEU A 79 -3.48 4.76 -0.92
C LEU A 79 -4.15 4.58 -2.30
N LEU A 80 -5.37 4.04 -2.34
CA LEU A 80 -6.11 3.84 -3.59
C LEU A 80 -6.48 5.16 -4.28
N CYS A 81 -6.75 6.23 -3.52
CA CYS A 81 -6.98 7.56 -4.07
C CYS A 81 -5.72 8.18 -4.69
N CYS A 82 -4.55 7.85 -4.15
CA CYS A 82 -3.30 8.46 -4.55
C CYS A 82 -2.55 7.66 -5.63
N TYR A 83 -2.49 6.33 -5.53
CA TYR A 83 -1.72 5.49 -6.45
C TYR A 83 -2.39 5.40 -7.83
N PRO A 84 -1.70 5.79 -8.92
CA PRO A 84 -2.25 5.65 -10.26
C PRO A 84 -2.43 4.16 -10.60
N ARG A 85 -3.69 3.74 -10.75
CA ARG A 85 -4.12 2.46 -11.33
C ARG A 85 -4.05 1.23 -10.40
N THR A 86 -4.46 1.36 -9.14
CA THR A 86 -4.84 0.23 -8.25
C THR A 86 -6.36 0.00 -8.17
N MET A 87 -7.15 0.86 -8.82
CA MET A 87 -8.59 0.70 -8.97
C MET A 87 -8.88 -0.44 -9.98
N THR A 88 -8.83 -1.68 -9.52
CA THR A 88 -9.48 -2.78 -10.24
C THR A 88 -10.96 -2.43 -10.33
N SER A 89 -11.52 -2.51 -11.53
CA SER A 89 -12.91 -2.12 -11.78
C SER A 89 -13.83 -2.91 -10.83
N TRP A 90 -14.51 -2.23 -9.91
CA TRP A 90 -15.64 -2.80 -9.19
C TRP A 90 -16.77 -3.03 -10.20
N THR A 91 -16.82 -4.22 -10.78
CA THR A 91 -18.01 -4.66 -11.50
C THR A 91 -19.06 -5.02 -10.47
N VAL A 92 -20.07 -4.18 -10.33
CA VAL A 92 -21.31 -4.54 -9.65
C VAL A 92 -21.91 -5.71 -10.43
N SER A 93 -22.04 -6.88 -9.79
CA SER A 93 -22.82 -8.03 -10.26
C SER A 93 -23.78 -8.44 -9.16
#